data_AF-A0A926YGV5-F1
#
_entry.id   AF-A0A926YGV5-F1
#
_cell.length_a   1.000
_cell.length_b   1.000
_cell.length_c   1.000
_cell.angle_alpha   90.00
_cell.angle_beta   90.00
_cell.angle_gamma   90.00
#
_symmetry.space_group_name_H-M   'P 1'
#
loop_
_entity.id
_entity.type
_entity.pdbx_description
1 polymer ?
#
loop_
_entity_poly.entity_id
_entity_poly.type
_entity_poly.pdbx_seq_one_letter_code
_entity_poly.pdbx_strand_id
1 'polypeptide(L)'
;MSEHPRLSEAALIGPVVRPWDTGAAVAEVQELLQAHGFDLRVDGSYGWITETAVMSYQREHGCRIDGVVGPKTWAALKASVKAGTRTLRQGHSGFDVFELQGLLQIHGYPVPRDGIFAKETKQAVTTFQEKHRLRCSGIVDSTTWTALRGRPLSQSSPRQRWLLDPRKWW
;
A
#
# COMPACT_ATOMS: atom_id res chain seq x y z
N MET A 1 -6.79 -15.72 23.20
CA MET A 1 -5.76 -14.67 23.11
C MET A 1 -5.30 -14.64 21.68
N SER A 2 -5.91 -13.81 20.84
CA SER A 2 -5.65 -13.81 19.40
C SER A 2 -4.23 -13.32 19.15
N GLU A 3 -3.34 -14.22 18.73
CA GLU A 3 -2.04 -13.84 18.20
C GLU A 3 -2.28 -13.02 16.93
N HIS A 4 -2.17 -11.70 17.04
CA HIS A 4 -2.05 -10.84 15.88
C HIS A 4 -0.87 -11.37 15.03
N PRO A 5 -1.01 -11.47 13.68
CA PRO A 5 0.15 -11.74 12.84
C PRO A 5 1.25 -10.75 13.25
N ARG A 6 2.40 -11.26 13.73
CA ARG A 6 3.42 -10.42 14.38
C ARG A 6 4.12 -9.58 13.33
N LEU A 7 3.47 -8.51 12.88
CA LEU A 7 4.16 -7.34 12.39
C LEU A 7 5.22 -6.99 13.42
N SER A 8 6.45 -6.75 12.96
CA SER A 8 7.45 -6.24 13.86
C SER A 8 6.99 -4.88 14.41
N GLU A 9 7.30 -4.58 15.68
CA GLU A 9 7.03 -3.25 16.23
C GLU A 9 7.72 -2.17 15.38
N ALA A 10 8.91 -2.49 14.87
CA ALA A 10 9.66 -1.69 13.90
C ALA A 10 8.87 -1.35 12.61
N ALA A 11 7.99 -2.25 12.14
CA ALA A 11 7.15 -1.99 10.96
C ALA A 11 6.02 -1.00 11.23
N LEU A 12 5.63 -0.80 12.49
CA LEU A 12 4.51 0.06 12.88
C LEU A 12 4.95 1.45 13.36
N ILE A 13 6.24 1.62 13.68
CA ILE A 13 6.79 2.91 14.09
C ILE A 13 7.21 3.76 12.89
N GLY A 14 7.33 5.06 13.11
CA GLY A 14 7.81 6.05 12.15
C GLY A 14 8.32 7.30 12.88
N PRO A 15 9.08 8.16 12.20
CA PRO A 15 9.54 9.42 12.79
C PRO A 15 8.34 10.32 13.12
N VAL A 16 8.44 11.16 14.14
CA VAL A 16 7.36 12.12 14.43
C VAL A 16 7.24 13.10 13.27
N VAL A 17 6.04 13.22 12.68
CA VAL A 17 5.74 14.16 11.59
C VAL A 17 4.71 15.19 12.07
N ARG A 18 4.94 16.46 11.76
CA ARG A 18 4.15 17.62 12.22
C ARG A 18 3.83 18.57 11.06
N PRO A 19 2.87 19.49 11.24
CA PRO A 19 2.66 20.59 10.30
C PRO A 19 3.97 21.29 9.94
N TRP A 20 4.11 21.64 8.66
CA TRP A 20 5.28 22.27 8.04
C TRP A 20 6.51 21.38 7.83
N ASP A 21 6.49 20.11 8.27
CA ASP A 21 7.52 19.16 7.90
C ASP A 21 7.49 18.87 6.38
N THR A 22 8.64 18.46 5.85
CA THR A 22 8.76 18.01 4.46
C THR A 22 9.58 16.72 4.33
N GLY A 23 9.42 16.03 3.21
CA GLY A 23 10.26 14.89 2.83
C GLY A 23 9.54 13.54 2.80
N ALA A 24 10.33 12.46 2.81
CA ALA A 24 9.84 11.11 2.54
C ALA A 24 8.84 10.59 3.58
N ALA A 25 9.01 10.94 4.86
CA ALA A 25 8.08 10.55 5.92
C ALA A 25 6.70 11.21 5.73
N VAL A 26 6.67 12.48 5.31
CA VAL A 26 5.42 13.18 4.99
C VAL A 26 4.75 12.54 3.78
N ALA A 27 5.51 12.22 2.74
CA ALA A 27 4.98 11.52 1.56
C ALA A 27 4.38 10.16 1.95
N GLU A 28 5.01 9.40 2.85
CA GLU A 28 4.44 8.14 3.33
C GLU A 28 3.14 8.34 4.12
N VAL A 29 3.06 9.37 4.99
CA VAL A 29 1.80 9.73 5.66
C VAL A 29 0.69 10.03 4.64
N GLN A 30 0.99 10.84 3.62
CA GLN A 30 0.03 11.19 2.56
C GLN A 30 -0.44 9.95 1.79
N GLU A 31 0.48 9.02 1.44
CA GLU A 31 0.15 7.76 0.78
C GLU A 31 -0.73 6.84 1.65
N LEU A 32 -0.44 6.77 2.96
CA LEU A 32 -1.24 5.98 3.89
C LEU A 32 -2.64 6.59 4.07
N LEU A 33 -2.75 7.91 4.19
CA LEU A 33 -4.03 8.59 4.26
C LEU A 33 -4.84 8.40 2.96
N GLN A 34 -4.21 8.50 1.78
CA GLN A 34 -4.89 8.14 0.53
C GLN A 34 -5.42 6.70 0.55
N ALA A 35 -4.61 5.77 1.06
CA ALA A 35 -5.04 4.38 1.21
C ALA A 35 -6.19 4.18 2.20
N HIS A 36 -6.40 5.13 3.12
CA HIS A 36 -7.54 5.22 4.05
C HIS A 36 -8.71 6.05 3.49
N GLY A 37 -8.63 6.52 2.24
CA GLY A 37 -9.73 7.20 1.54
C GLY A 37 -9.68 8.73 1.56
N PHE A 38 -8.61 9.34 2.08
CA PHE A 38 -8.44 10.79 2.03
C PHE A 38 -7.94 11.25 0.66
N ASP A 39 -8.58 12.26 0.07
CA ASP A 39 -8.13 12.86 -1.18
C ASP A 39 -7.02 13.89 -0.90
N LEU A 40 -5.77 13.46 -1.09
CA LEU A 40 -4.56 14.25 -0.84
C LEU A 40 -3.66 14.21 -2.07
N ARG A 41 -2.83 15.25 -2.24
CA ARG A 41 -1.66 15.15 -3.11
C ARG A 41 -0.49 14.60 -2.31
N VAL A 42 0.22 13.61 -2.87
CA VAL A 42 1.50 13.13 -2.31
C VAL A 42 2.62 14.01 -2.86
N ASP A 43 2.91 15.10 -2.16
CA ASP A 43 3.98 16.05 -2.52
C ASP A 43 5.09 16.13 -1.47
N GLY A 44 4.97 15.36 -0.39
CA GLY A 44 5.93 15.36 0.70
C GLY A 44 5.95 16.67 1.48
N SER A 45 4.93 17.53 1.38
CA SER A 45 4.79 18.76 2.16
C SER A 45 3.61 18.69 3.13
N TYR A 46 3.87 18.88 4.41
CA TYR A 46 2.83 18.78 5.43
C TYR A 46 2.09 20.12 5.59
N GLY A 47 1.25 20.42 4.60
CA GLY A 47 0.38 21.60 4.62
C GLY A 47 -0.93 21.36 5.38
N TRP A 48 -1.76 22.40 5.39
CA TRP A 48 -3.10 22.43 6.02
C TRP A 48 -4.02 21.26 5.60
N ILE A 49 -3.98 20.86 4.32
CA ILE A 49 -4.82 19.76 3.82
C ILE A 49 -4.39 18.44 4.45
N THR A 50 -3.08 18.18 4.53
CA THR A 50 -2.52 16.99 5.21
C THR A 50 -2.85 17.01 6.70
N GLU A 51 -2.71 18.16 7.36
CA GLU A 51 -3.05 18.32 8.79
C GLU A 51 -4.53 17.98 9.07
N THR A 52 -5.43 18.51 8.25
CA THR A 52 -6.88 18.27 8.37
C THR A 52 -7.20 16.78 8.21
N ALA A 53 -6.57 16.10 7.24
CA ALA A 53 -6.72 14.67 7.04
C ALA A 53 -6.18 13.86 8.23
N VAL A 54 -5.01 14.22 8.78
CA VAL A 54 -4.45 13.56 9.97
C VAL A 54 -5.35 13.72 11.17
N MET A 55 -5.86 14.93 11.45
CA MET A 55 -6.79 15.15 12.56
C MET A 55 -8.09 14.35 12.41
N SER A 56 -8.59 14.23 11.17
CA SER A 56 -9.79 13.44 10.86
C SER A 56 -9.53 11.95 11.10
N TYR A 57 -8.42 11.42 10.59
CA TYR A 57 -7.99 10.04 10.85
C TYR A 57 -7.79 9.79 12.35
N GLN A 58 -7.12 10.71 13.07
CA GLN A 58 -6.90 10.59 14.51
C GLN A 58 -8.22 10.49 15.28
N ARG A 59 -9.22 11.29 14.89
CA ARG A 59 -10.57 11.27 15.49
C ARG A 59 -11.25 9.92 15.26
N GLU A 60 -11.23 9.42 14.04
CA GLU A 60 -11.86 8.14 13.66
C GLU A 60 -11.23 6.93 14.36
N HIS A 61 -9.93 6.99 14.63
CA HIS A 61 -9.15 5.88 15.20
C HIS A 61 -8.81 6.04 16.70
N GLY A 62 -9.45 6.99 17.41
CA GLY A 62 -9.26 7.16 18.86
C GLY A 62 -7.82 7.54 19.25
N CYS A 63 -7.12 8.25 18.37
CA CYS A 63 -5.83 8.87 18.66
C CYS A 63 -6.02 10.24 19.30
N ARG A 64 -4.95 10.80 19.86
CA ARG A 64 -4.94 12.21 20.26
C ARG A 64 -5.12 13.05 18.98
N ILE A 65 -6.09 13.96 18.97
CA ILE A 65 -6.40 14.82 17.83
C ILE A 65 -5.56 16.08 17.94
N ASP A 66 -4.32 16.02 17.46
CA ASP A 66 -3.34 17.11 17.54
C ASP A 66 -2.67 17.43 16.21
N GLY A 67 -3.04 16.74 15.13
CA GLY A 67 -2.44 16.92 13.81
C GLY A 67 -0.99 16.43 13.73
N VAL A 68 -0.49 15.72 14.75
CA VAL A 68 0.86 15.17 14.81
C VAL A 68 0.84 13.65 14.60
N VAL A 69 1.61 13.17 13.62
CA VAL A 69 1.78 11.74 13.39
C VAL A 69 2.89 11.22 14.32
N GLY A 70 2.49 10.88 15.54
CA GLY A 70 3.34 10.18 16.52
C GLY A 70 3.24 8.64 16.42
N PRO A 71 3.92 7.89 17.30
CA PRO A 71 3.99 6.43 17.25
C PRO A 71 2.61 5.74 17.21
N LYS A 72 1.63 6.24 17.98
CA LYS A 72 0.26 5.69 17.98
C LYS A 72 -0.44 5.89 16.63
N THR A 73 -0.33 7.07 16.04
CA THR A 73 -0.91 7.41 14.74
C THR A 73 -0.27 6.57 13.63
N TRP A 74 1.06 6.43 13.65
CA TRP A 74 1.81 5.57 12.72
C TRP A 74 1.35 4.12 12.79
N ALA A 75 1.26 3.57 14.00
CA ALA A 75 0.82 2.20 14.19
C ALA A 75 -0.60 1.99 13.64
N ALA A 76 -1.53 2.91 13.88
CA ALA A 76 -2.87 2.84 13.33
C ALA A 76 -2.87 2.86 11.79
N LEU A 77 -2.18 3.84 11.18
CA LEU A 77 -2.10 3.98 9.72
C LEU A 77 -1.54 2.71 9.05
N LYS A 78 -0.45 2.16 9.61
CA LYS A 78 0.28 1.02 9.04
C LYS A 78 -0.34 -0.34 9.36
N ALA A 79 -1.03 -0.50 10.48
CA ALA A 79 -1.63 -1.78 10.86
C ALA A 79 -2.89 -2.13 10.06
N SER A 80 -3.55 -1.13 9.46
CA SER A 80 -4.87 -1.29 8.81
C SER A 80 -4.87 -0.91 7.33
N VAL A 81 -3.71 -0.61 6.74
CA VAL A 81 -3.59 -0.31 5.32
C VAL A 81 -3.88 -1.55 4.47
N LYS A 82 -4.83 -1.42 3.54
CA LYS A 82 -5.21 -2.52 2.65
C LYS A 82 -4.13 -2.75 1.58
N ALA A 83 -3.68 -4.00 1.44
CA ALA A 83 -2.72 -4.36 0.39
C ALA A 83 -3.22 -3.93 -1.01
N GLY A 84 -2.34 -3.26 -1.77
CA GLY A 84 -2.62 -2.81 -3.13
C GLY A 84 -3.42 -1.52 -3.29
N THR A 85 -3.66 -0.77 -2.21
CA THR A 85 -4.23 0.60 -2.30
C THR A 85 -3.17 1.68 -2.48
N ARG A 86 -1.90 1.40 -2.12
CA ARG A 86 -0.75 2.26 -2.44
C ARG A 86 0.33 1.49 -3.19
N THR A 87 1.18 2.25 -3.86
CA THR A 87 2.37 1.74 -4.56
C THR A 87 3.51 1.55 -3.56
N LEU A 88 3.96 0.31 -3.38
CA LEU A 88 5.00 0.00 -2.40
C LEU A 88 6.41 0.10 -2.98
N ARG A 89 7.35 0.59 -2.16
CA ARG A 89 8.77 0.68 -2.50
C ARG A 89 9.64 0.51 -1.25
N GLN A 90 10.94 0.33 -1.48
CA GLN A 90 11.92 0.25 -0.39
C GLN A 90 11.79 1.42 0.59
N GLY A 91 11.79 1.11 1.89
CA GLY A 91 11.59 2.06 2.99
C GLY A 91 10.16 2.08 3.53
N HIS A 92 9.17 1.61 2.75
CA HIS A 92 7.80 1.45 3.26
C HIS A 92 7.70 0.31 4.27
N SER A 93 6.74 0.43 5.16
CA SER A 93 6.40 -0.61 6.13
C SER A 93 4.91 -0.61 6.46
N GLY A 94 4.44 -1.73 7.00
CA GLY A 94 3.06 -1.92 7.42
C GLY A 94 2.47 -3.26 7.01
N PHE A 95 1.17 -3.39 7.22
CA PHE A 95 0.42 -4.62 6.95
C PHE A 95 0.41 -4.97 5.45
N ASP A 96 0.35 -3.98 4.57
CA ASP A 96 0.42 -4.19 3.12
C ASP A 96 1.77 -4.76 2.66
N VAL A 97 2.88 -4.36 3.29
CA VAL A 97 4.20 -4.96 3.06
C VAL A 97 4.26 -6.39 3.58
N PHE A 98 3.67 -6.67 4.74
CA PHE A 98 3.60 -8.02 5.30
C PHE A 98 2.81 -8.99 4.39
N GLU A 99 1.74 -8.50 3.78
CA GLU A 99 0.95 -9.24 2.78
C GLU A 99 1.76 -9.47 1.50
N LEU A 100 2.48 -8.46 1.01
CA LEU A 100 3.41 -8.59 -0.12
C LEU A 100 4.44 -9.70 0.13
N GLN A 101 5.10 -9.67 1.29
CA GLN A 101 6.11 -10.65 1.65
C GLN A 101 5.53 -12.08 1.73
N GLY A 102 4.31 -12.23 2.24
CA GLY A 102 3.60 -13.52 2.22
C GLY A 102 3.34 -14.03 0.79
N LEU A 103 2.90 -13.16 -0.13
CA LEU A 103 2.68 -13.53 -1.52
C LEU A 103 3.99 -13.90 -2.24
N LEU A 104 5.07 -13.15 -1.98
CA LEU A 104 6.40 -13.46 -2.51
C LEU A 104 6.87 -14.85 -2.05
N GLN A 105 6.71 -15.18 -0.77
CA GLN A 105 7.05 -16.50 -0.24
C GLN A 105 6.25 -17.62 -0.92
N ILE A 106 4.95 -17.43 -1.14
CA ILE A 106 4.10 -18.41 -1.86
C ILE A 106 4.61 -18.62 -3.30
N HIS A 107 5.16 -17.59 -3.93
CA HIS A 107 5.71 -17.66 -5.30
C HIS A 107 7.16 -18.17 -5.34
N GLY A 108 7.70 -18.62 -4.21
CA GLY A 108 9.04 -19.20 -4.11
C GLY A 108 10.17 -18.16 -3.95
N TYR A 109 9.84 -16.92 -3.56
CA TYR A 109 10.81 -15.88 -3.26
C TYR A 109 11.01 -15.75 -1.75
N PRO A 110 12.11 -16.28 -1.19
CA PRO A 110 12.34 -16.23 0.24
C PRO A 110 12.68 -14.79 0.67
N VAL A 111 11.84 -14.22 1.51
CA VAL A 111 12.03 -12.91 2.15
C VAL A 111 11.59 -12.98 3.62
N PRO A 112 12.17 -12.17 4.53
CA PRO A 112 11.58 -11.97 5.84
C PRO A 112 10.12 -11.51 5.70
N ARG A 113 9.24 -12.01 6.56
CA ARG A 113 7.83 -11.59 6.61
C ARG A 113 7.59 -10.77 7.87
N ASP A 114 8.22 -9.60 7.92
CA ASP A 114 8.32 -8.71 9.07
C ASP A 114 7.53 -7.39 8.90
N GLY A 115 6.97 -7.16 7.71
CA GLY A 115 6.26 -5.94 7.35
C GLY A 115 7.17 -4.78 6.95
N ILE A 116 8.46 -5.02 6.68
CA ILE A 116 9.44 -3.99 6.31
C ILE A 116 9.93 -4.22 4.87
N PHE A 117 9.76 -3.21 4.02
CA PHE A 117 10.20 -3.26 2.63
C PHE A 117 11.69 -2.92 2.56
N ALA A 118 12.52 -3.88 2.97
CA ALA A 118 13.98 -3.79 2.93
C ALA A 118 14.54 -4.11 1.53
N LYS A 119 15.88 -4.10 1.42
CA LYS A 119 16.60 -4.33 0.16
C LYS A 119 16.33 -5.73 -0.41
N GLU A 120 16.20 -6.72 0.45
CA GLU A 120 15.92 -8.12 0.13
C GLU A 120 14.52 -8.25 -0.48
N THR A 121 13.53 -7.57 0.11
CA THR A 121 12.17 -7.51 -0.43
C THR A 121 12.17 -6.85 -1.81
N LYS A 122 12.94 -5.77 -2.00
CA LYS A 122 13.10 -5.13 -3.32
C LYS A 122 13.70 -6.07 -4.35
N GLN A 123 14.75 -6.81 -4.00
CA GLN A 123 15.38 -7.78 -4.89
C GLN A 123 14.38 -8.87 -5.30
N ALA A 124 13.64 -9.44 -4.35
CA ALA A 124 12.62 -10.43 -4.62
C ALA A 124 11.51 -9.91 -5.55
N VAL A 125 11.03 -8.68 -5.32
CA VAL A 125 10.07 -8.01 -6.22
C VAL A 125 10.64 -7.85 -7.63
N THR A 126 11.89 -7.40 -7.76
CA THR A 126 12.53 -7.25 -9.07
C THR A 126 12.63 -8.60 -9.80
N THR A 127 13.08 -9.66 -9.13
CA THR A 127 13.18 -10.99 -9.74
C THR A 127 11.80 -11.57 -10.09
N PHE A 128 10.77 -11.30 -9.28
CA PHE A 128 9.38 -11.61 -9.63
C PHE A 128 8.95 -10.88 -10.90
N GLN A 129 9.18 -9.57 -10.97
CA GLN A 129 8.83 -8.75 -12.13
C GLN A 129 9.53 -9.24 -13.40
N GLU A 130 10.83 -9.55 -13.33
CA GLU A 130 11.62 -10.12 -14.42
C GLU A 130 11.02 -11.44 -14.93
N LYS A 131 10.75 -12.38 -14.02
CA LYS A 131 10.19 -13.69 -14.37
C LYS A 131 8.80 -13.59 -15.01
N HIS A 132 7.99 -12.65 -14.56
CA HIS A 132 6.64 -12.40 -15.05
C HIS A 132 6.57 -11.38 -16.20
N ARG A 133 7.73 -10.95 -16.75
CA ARG A 133 7.85 -9.98 -17.84
C ARG A 133 7.14 -8.65 -17.57
N LEU A 134 7.09 -8.25 -16.31
CA LEU A 134 6.63 -6.94 -15.86
C LEU A 134 7.79 -5.94 -15.94
N ARG A 135 7.48 -4.65 -15.73
CA ARG A 135 8.52 -3.62 -15.60
C ARG A 135 9.37 -3.89 -14.35
N CYS A 136 10.66 -4.16 -14.54
CA CYS A 136 11.64 -4.46 -13.48
C CYS A 136 12.03 -3.19 -12.69
N SER A 137 11.09 -2.65 -11.92
CA SER A 137 11.27 -1.40 -11.17
C SER A 137 11.64 -1.63 -9.70
N GLY A 138 11.37 -2.82 -9.17
CA GLY A 138 11.44 -3.10 -7.73
C GLY A 138 10.38 -2.35 -6.93
N ILE A 139 9.38 -1.77 -7.61
CA ILE A 139 8.24 -1.06 -7.04
C ILE A 139 6.99 -1.92 -7.26
N VAL A 140 6.14 -2.08 -6.26
CA VAL A 140 4.92 -2.88 -6.35
C VAL A 140 3.73 -1.96 -6.59
N ASP A 141 3.41 -1.77 -7.86
CA ASP A 141 2.22 -1.07 -8.35
C ASP A 141 1.00 -2.01 -8.48
N SER A 142 -0.13 -1.48 -8.96
CA SER A 142 -1.37 -2.24 -9.16
C SER A 142 -1.20 -3.44 -10.12
N THR A 143 -0.34 -3.31 -11.13
CA THR A 143 -0.01 -4.38 -12.07
C THR A 143 0.72 -5.52 -11.36
N THR A 144 1.74 -5.18 -10.57
CA THR A 144 2.52 -6.14 -9.79
C THR A 144 1.65 -6.84 -8.75
N TRP A 145 0.78 -6.10 -8.06
CA TRP A 145 -0.21 -6.68 -7.13
C TRP A 145 -1.17 -7.66 -7.79
N THR A 146 -1.61 -7.36 -9.01
CA THR A 146 -2.53 -8.23 -9.75
C THR A 146 -1.84 -9.54 -10.13
N ALA A 147 -0.59 -9.46 -10.60
CA ALA A 147 0.22 -10.63 -10.91
C ALA A 147 0.48 -11.51 -9.67
N LEU A 148 0.85 -10.90 -8.52
CA LEU A 148 1.11 -11.62 -7.26
C LEU A 148 -0.12 -12.34 -6.71
N ARG A 149 -1.33 -11.84 -6.96
CA ARG A 149 -2.59 -12.48 -6.50
C ARG A 149 -3.08 -13.58 -7.43
N GLY A 150 -2.42 -13.80 -8.56
CA GLY A 150 -2.87 -14.76 -9.57
C GLY A 150 -4.24 -14.42 -10.18
N ARG A 151 -4.72 -13.17 -10.04
CA ARG A 151 -5.93 -12.74 -10.75
C ARG A 151 -5.54 -12.44 -12.20
N PRO A 152 -6.17 -13.08 -13.20
CA PRO A 152 -5.90 -12.74 -14.59
C PRO A 152 -6.18 -11.26 -14.78
N LEU A 153 -5.27 -10.55 -15.47
CA LEU A 153 -5.52 -9.21 -15.97
C LEU A 153 -6.73 -9.32 -16.92
N SER A 154 -7.94 -9.16 -16.39
CA SER A 154 -9.13 -9.06 -17.22
C SER A 154 -8.99 -7.79 -18.02
N GLN A 155 -8.49 -7.94 -19.24
CA GLN A 155 -8.54 -6.91 -20.25
C GLN A 155 -10.00 -6.47 -20.35
N SER A 156 -10.26 -5.20 -20.06
CA SER A 156 -11.41 -4.50 -20.61
C SER A 156 -11.34 -4.64 -22.14
N SER A 157 -12.02 -5.63 -22.69
CA SER A 157 -12.26 -5.72 -24.13
C SER A 157 -13.54 -4.98 -24.44
N PRO A 158 -13.51 -3.80 -25.09
CA PRO A 158 -14.71 -3.24 -25.72
C PRO A 158 -14.98 -4.02 -27.01
N ARG A 159 -15.40 -5.28 -26.89
CA ARG A 159 -15.78 -6.12 -28.04
C ARG A 159 -16.91 -7.08 -27.72
N GLN A 160 -18.03 -6.57 -27.22
CA GLN A 160 -19.33 -7.23 -27.39
C GLN A 160 -20.42 -6.19 -27.62
N ARG A 161 -20.39 -5.58 -28.81
CA ARG A 161 -21.54 -4.84 -29.37
C ARG A 161 -22.05 -5.52 -30.64
N TRP A 162 -22.15 -6.86 -30.67
CA TRP A 162 -22.72 -7.61 -31.81
C TRP A 162 -23.37 -8.97 -31.44
N LEU A 163 -23.87 -9.18 -30.22
CA LEU A 163 -24.59 -10.43 -29.86
C LEU A 163 -25.91 -10.19 -29.13
N LEU A 164 -26.69 -9.19 -29.56
CA LEU A 164 -28.10 -9.02 -29.19
C LEU A 164 -28.90 -8.42 -30.39
N ASP A 165 -28.83 -9.03 -31.57
CA ASP A 165 -29.84 -8.79 -32.62
C ASP A 165 -30.72 -10.05 -32.78
N PRO A 166 -31.99 -10.01 -32.33
CA PRO A 166 -32.92 -11.13 -32.36
C PRO A 166 -33.57 -11.39 -33.74
N ARG A 167 -33.08 -10.81 -34.84
CA ARG A 167 -33.63 -11.02 -36.20
C ARG A 167 -33.22 -12.32 -36.90
N LYS A 168 -33.06 -13.38 -36.12
CA LYS A 168 -33.20 -14.78 -36.54
C LYS A 168 -34.01 -15.35 -35.37
N TRP A 169 -35.32 -15.53 -35.46
CA TRP A 169 -35.92 -16.81 -35.86
C TRP A 169 -37.43 -16.75 -36.21
N TRP A 170 -38.04 -15.61 -36.58
CA TRP A 170 -39.29 -15.57 -37.38
C TRP A 170 -39.36 -14.25 -38.17
#